data_AF-A0A6J6YKF2-F1
#
_entry.id   AF-A0A6J6YKF2-F1
#
_cell.length_a   1.000
_cell.length_b   1.000
_cell.length_c   1.000
_cell.angle_alpha   90.00
_cell.angle_beta   90.00
_cell.angle_gamma   90.00
#
_symmetry.space_group_name_H-M   'P 1'
#
loop_
_entity.id
_entity.type
_entity.pdbx_description
1 polymer ?
#
loop_
_entity_poly.entity_id
_entity_poly.type
_entity_poly.pdbx_seq_one_letter_code
_entity_poly.pdbx_strand_id
1 'polypeptide(L)'
;MALAVVGSIAAVGLLDLQRRGVVAVGTTPRGFPRLALPNVSTRDLGNLIVDATGLAFLALADTSPVSRALALKRGDHVDSSHEMVAIGASNIAAGLFHGFPVSGSASRTAVAETNGARTQLTGVIGSAAILAILVFANDLMSNLAIATLAAILISAAFVLADLPTLAWLAKVSRVELALSLVTTIGVAWLGPMRGLGVAVALSVIDFLRRAWRPHSAVLGRIINRKGYHDLARHPDAVLAPGLVLFRFDAPLFFANADHFAQEIRAAIDDRPEPIRWVVLAAEPITDIDTTAAEMLGSLLDELDSRSVTLVVAEMKGRVKDRLRLYGLADRIGEQSLYPTIGSAMKAYYHAVGLANPADDDAVGP
;
A
#
# COMPACT_ATOMS: atom_id res chain seq x y z
N MET A 1 -13.87 31.07 9.06
CA MET A 1 -14.73 30.81 7.89
C MET A 1 -16.13 31.40 8.05
N ALA A 2 -16.91 31.04 9.07
CA ALA A 2 -18.28 31.56 9.25
C ALA A 2 -18.37 33.11 9.28
N LEU A 3 -17.45 33.77 10.00
CA LEU A 3 -17.37 35.25 10.01
C LEU A 3 -17.09 35.84 8.63
N ALA A 4 -16.27 35.18 7.81
CA ALA A 4 -16.00 35.63 6.45
C ALA A 4 -17.25 35.50 5.55
N VAL A 5 -18.03 34.42 5.72
CA VAL A 5 -19.30 34.22 5.01
C VAL A 5 -20.32 35.29 5.42
N VAL A 6 -20.54 35.47 6.72
CA VAL A 6 -21.49 36.48 7.24
C VAL A 6 -21.06 37.90 6.86
N GLY A 7 -19.78 38.22 7.03
CA GLY A 7 -19.23 39.53 6.66
C GLY A 7 -19.33 39.81 5.16
N SER A 8 -19.09 38.80 4.32
CA SER A 8 -19.25 38.90 2.86
C SER A 8 -20.69 39.19 2.47
N ILE A 9 -21.64 38.42 3.01
CA ILE A 9 -23.07 38.62 2.77
C ILE A 9 -23.52 40.02 3.20
N ALA A 10 -23.11 40.45 4.40
CA ALA A 10 -23.44 41.77 4.92
C ALA A 10 -22.83 42.88 4.05
N ALA A 11 -21.57 42.75 3.64
CA ALA A 11 -20.91 43.74 2.79
C ALA A 11 -21.56 43.84 1.41
N VAL A 12 -21.87 42.71 0.77
CA VAL A 12 -22.53 42.69 -0.54
C VAL A 12 -23.93 43.28 -0.46
N GLY A 13 -24.71 42.92 0.57
CA GLY A 13 -26.08 43.40 0.75
C GLY A 13 -26.17 44.88 1.14
N LEU A 14 -25.33 45.35 2.08
CA LEU A 14 -25.39 46.72 2.59
C LEU A 14 -24.75 47.74 1.64
N LEU A 15 -23.72 47.35 0.89
CA LEU A 15 -22.99 48.26 -0.01
C LEU A 15 -23.40 48.10 -1.48
N ASP A 16 -24.39 47.25 -1.76
CA ASP A 16 -24.91 46.96 -3.11
C ASP A 16 -23.79 46.58 -4.09
N LEU A 17 -22.87 45.72 -3.63
CA LEU A 17 -21.63 45.40 -4.37
C LEU A 17 -21.88 44.63 -5.66
N GLN A 18 -23.03 43.97 -5.79
CA GLN A 18 -23.44 43.31 -7.03
C GLN A 18 -23.54 44.32 -8.19
N ARG A 19 -24.10 45.52 -7.95
CA ARG A 19 -24.14 46.59 -8.97
C ARG A 19 -22.77 47.15 -9.32
N ARG A 20 -21.78 46.94 -8.46
CA ARG A 20 -20.39 47.37 -8.64
C ARG A 20 -19.51 46.27 -9.26
N GLY A 21 -20.11 45.17 -9.73
CA GLY A 21 -19.41 44.11 -10.46
C GLY A 21 -18.92 42.93 -9.61
N VAL A 22 -19.28 42.87 -8.32
CA VAL A 22 -18.98 41.69 -7.49
C VAL A 22 -19.93 40.56 -7.84
N VAL A 23 -19.37 39.44 -8.32
CA VAL A 23 -20.14 38.23 -8.62
C VAL A 23 -20.49 37.50 -7.32
N ALA A 24 -21.78 37.32 -7.08
CA ALA A 24 -22.31 36.57 -5.96
C ALA A 24 -22.93 35.24 -6.43
N VAL A 25 -23.22 34.35 -5.48
CA VAL A 25 -23.82 33.03 -5.74
C VAL A 25 -25.16 33.13 -6.47
N GLY A 26 -25.97 34.16 -6.19
CA GLY A 26 -27.28 34.35 -6.80
C GLY A 26 -28.34 33.41 -6.22
N THR A 27 -29.47 33.28 -6.91
CA THR A 27 -30.63 32.51 -6.42
C THR A 27 -30.36 31.00 -6.49
N THR A 28 -30.48 30.32 -5.36
CA THR A 28 -30.36 28.86 -5.27
C THR A 28 -31.74 28.18 -5.27
N PRO A 29 -31.86 26.89 -5.64
CA PRO A 29 -33.12 26.17 -5.58
C PRO A 29 -33.75 26.24 -4.19
N ARG A 30 -35.05 26.58 -4.12
CA ARG A 30 -35.79 26.69 -2.87
C ARG A 30 -36.54 25.40 -2.55
N GLY A 31 -36.61 25.07 -1.26
CA GLY A 31 -37.45 23.98 -0.75
C GLY A 31 -36.71 22.64 -0.58
N PHE A 32 -37.49 21.62 -0.23
CA PHE A 32 -36.97 20.27 0.03
C PHE A 32 -36.61 19.55 -1.28
N PRO A 33 -35.47 18.81 -1.34
CA PRO A 33 -35.11 18.04 -2.53
C PRO A 33 -36.20 17.00 -2.81
N ARG A 34 -36.67 16.93 -4.05
CA ARG A 34 -37.71 15.96 -4.44
C ARG A 34 -37.07 14.60 -4.67
N LEU A 35 -37.76 13.56 -4.19
CA LEU A 35 -37.42 12.18 -4.54
C LEU A 35 -37.75 11.97 -6.02
N ALA A 36 -36.77 11.55 -6.82
CA ALA A 36 -37.01 11.11 -8.19
C ALA A 36 -36.08 9.96 -8.59
N LEU A 37 -36.58 9.11 -9.48
CA LEU A 37 -35.77 8.06 -10.09
C LEU A 37 -34.94 8.67 -11.23
N PRO A 38 -33.64 8.35 -11.31
CA PRO A 38 -32.80 8.83 -12.40
C PRO A 38 -33.27 8.21 -13.72
N ASN A 39 -33.52 9.05 -14.72
CA ASN A 39 -33.88 8.61 -16.06
C ASN A 39 -32.60 8.31 -16.85
N VAL A 40 -32.16 7.04 -16.85
CA VAL A 40 -30.92 6.60 -17.48
C VAL A 40 -31.22 5.80 -18.75
N SER A 41 -30.66 6.22 -19.88
CA SER A 41 -30.71 5.44 -21.12
C SER A 41 -29.77 4.23 -21.03
N THR A 42 -30.12 3.14 -21.71
CA THR A 42 -29.23 1.97 -21.83
C THR A 42 -27.89 2.31 -22.49
N ARG A 43 -27.85 3.37 -23.32
CA ARG A 43 -26.61 3.87 -23.95
C ARG A 43 -25.65 4.53 -22.96
N ASP A 44 -26.17 5.14 -21.90
CA ASP A 44 -25.37 5.86 -20.91
C ASP A 44 -24.86 4.95 -19.79
N LEU A 45 -25.46 3.75 -19.66
CA LEU A 45 -25.17 2.82 -18.58
C LEU A 45 -23.69 2.41 -18.54
N GLY A 46 -23.07 2.19 -19.70
CA GLY A 46 -21.65 1.83 -19.78
C GLY A 46 -20.72 2.91 -19.22
N ASN A 47 -20.92 4.16 -19.63
CA ASN A 47 -20.13 5.30 -19.15
C ASN A 47 -20.37 5.54 -17.65
N LEU A 48 -21.63 5.44 -17.21
CA LEU A 48 -22.00 5.60 -15.81
C LEU A 48 -21.36 4.56 -14.92
N ILE A 49 -21.26 3.30 -15.35
CA ILE A 49 -20.57 2.25 -14.57
C ILE A 49 -19.09 2.59 -14.39
N VAL A 50 -18.42 3.06 -15.44
CA VAL A 50 -17.00 3.42 -15.38
C VAL A 50 -16.78 4.61 -14.42
N ASP A 51 -17.58 5.66 -14.58
CA ASP A 51 -17.49 6.86 -13.72
C ASP A 51 -17.87 6.55 -12.27
N ALA A 52 -18.94 5.79 -12.05
CA ALA A 52 -19.37 5.35 -10.71
C ALA A 52 -18.29 4.49 -10.03
N THR A 53 -17.61 3.61 -10.78
CA THR A 53 -16.51 2.79 -10.25
C THR A 53 -15.37 3.68 -9.78
N GLY A 54 -14.95 4.66 -10.60
CA GLY A 54 -13.88 5.58 -10.20
C GLY A 54 -14.28 6.46 -9.01
N LEU A 55 -15.53 6.90 -8.94
CA LEU A 55 -16.06 7.66 -7.80
C LEU A 55 -16.13 6.81 -6.52
N ALA A 56 -16.45 5.53 -6.63
CA ALA A 56 -16.43 4.61 -5.50
C ALA A 56 -15.00 4.43 -4.95
N PHE A 57 -14.00 4.25 -5.83
CA PHE A 57 -12.60 4.22 -5.42
C PHE A 57 -12.15 5.55 -4.81
N LEU A 58 -12.58 6.69 -5.35
CA LEU A 58 -12.29 8.00 -4.80
C LEU A 58 -12.89 8.16 -3.39
N ALA A 59 -14.15 7.77 -3.21
CA ALA A 59 -14.82 7.83 -1.91
C ALA A 59 -14.15 6.91 -0.87
N LEU A 60 -13.68 5.73 -1.29
CA LEU A 60 -12.90 4.81 -0.45
C LEU A 60 -11.56 5.44 -0.05
N ALA A 61 -10.83 5.97 -1.03
CA ALA A 61 -9.51 6.58 -0.82
C ALA A 61 -9.58 7.81 0.09
N ASP A 62 -10.69 8.55 0.06
CA ASP A 62 -10.90 9.73 0.90
C ASP A 62 -11.39 9.36 2.32
N THR A 63 -12.26 8.36 2.45
CA THR A 63 -12.88 8.01 3.73
C THR A 63 -12.02 7.11 4.60
N SER A 64 -11.41 6.06 4.03
CA SER A 64 -10.75 5.02 4.82
C SER A 64 -9.54 5.51 5.60
N PRO A 65 -8.62 6.33 5.04
CA PRO A 65 -7.48 6.85 5.79
C PRO A 65 -7.92 7.73 6.98
N VAL A 66 -8.93 8.57 6.78
CA VAL A 66 -9.47 9.44 7.84
C VAL A 66 -10.07 8.61 8.96
N SER A 67 -10.88 7.61 8.61
CA SER A 67 -11.53 6.69 9.55
C SER A 67 -10.51 5.92 10.39
N ARG A 68 -9.50 5.33 9.74
CA ARG A 68 -8.41 4.60 10.41
C ARG A 68 -7.58 5.52 11.32
N ALA A 69 -7.24 6.72 10.85
CA ALA A 69 -6.48 7.69 11.65
C ALA A 69 -7.25 8.10 12.91
N LEU A 70 -8.57 8.31 12.79
CA LEU A 70 -9.42 8.66 13.92
C LEU A 70 -9.58 7.48 14.90
N ALA A 71 -9.77 6.28 14.38
CA ALA A 71 -9.92 5.07 15.17
C ALA A 71 -8.65 4.77 15.99
N LEU A 72 -7.47 4.91 15.39
CA LEU A 72 -6.19 4.80 16.09
C LEU A 72 -6.06 5.81 17.23
N LYS A 73 -6.52 7.05 17.04
CA LYS A 73 -6.49 8.09 18.08
C LYS A 73 -7.47 7.80 19.23
N ARG A 74 -8.64 7.25 18.93
CA ARG A 74 -9.71 6.98 19.91
C ARG A 74 -9.62 5.61 20.57
N GLY A 75 -8.81 4.70 20.03
CA GLY A 75 -8.80 3.30 20.43
C GLY A 75 -10.04 2.53 19.92
N ASP A 76 -10.68 3.02 18.87
CA ASP A 76 -11.86 2.40 18.25
C ASP A 76 -11.44 1.37 17.18
N HIS A 77 -12.39 0.53 16.78
CA HIS A 77 -12.22 -0.39 15.65
C HIS A 77 -13.10 0.02 14.47
N VAL A 78 -12.56 -0.07 13.25
CA VAL A 78 -13.27 0.25 12.01
C VAL A 78 -13.42 -1.01 11.18
N ASP A 79 -14.66 -1.41 10.93
CA ASP A 79 -15.00 -2.42 9.94
C ASP A 79 -15.10 -1.76 8.55
N SER A 80 -14.10 -2.03 7.70
CA SER A 80 -14.04 -1.47 6.34
C SER A 80 -15.21 -1.93 5.45
N SER A 81 -15.76 -3.13 5.67
CA SER A 81 -16.90 -3.64 4.90
C SER A 81 -18.16 -2.87 5.26
N HIS A 82 -18.39 -2.65 6.55
CA HIS A 82 -19.55 -1.92 7.04
C HIS A 82 -19.49 -0.43 6.65
N GLU A 83 -18.29 0.17 6.67
CA GLU A 83 -18.06 1.53 6.16
C GLU A 83 -18.42 1.65 4.67
N MET A 84 -18.03 0.67 3.85
CA MET A 84 -18.37 0.66 2.42
C MET A 84 -19.87 0.59 2.17
N VAL A 85 -20.58 -0.27 2.92
CA VAL A 85 -22.04 -0.38 2.85
C VAL A 85 -22.70 0.94 3.23
N ALA A 86 -22.22 1.61 4.28
CA ALA A 86 -22.75 2.90 4.71
C ALA A 86 -22.54 4.01 3.66
N ILE A 87 -21.36 4.08 3.05
CA ILE A 87 -21.07 5.02 1.94
C ILE A 87 -21.96 4.71 0.74
N GLY A 88 -22.11 3.44 0.37
CA GLY A 88 -22.97 3.01 -0.72
C GLY A 88 -24.44 3.40 -0.51
N ALA A 89 -24.99 3.11 0.67
CA ALA A 89 -26.35 3.50 1.04
C ALA A 89 -26.54 5.03 1.03
N SER A 90 -25.54 5.78 1.52
CA SER A 90 -25.55 7.25 1.50
C SER A 90 -25.56 7.80 0.07
N ASN A 91 -24.82 7.18 -0.85
CA ASN A 91 -24.77 7.59 -2.25
C ASN A 91 -26.03 7.22 -3.03
N ILE A 92 -26.66 6.08 -2.73
CA ILE A 92 -27.99 5.73 -3.29
C ILE A 92 -29.01 6.78 -2.85
N ALA A 93 -29.04 7.12 -1.55
CA ALA A 93 -29.91 8.17 -1.03
C ALA A 93 -29.60 9.52 -1.71
N ALA A 94 -28.32 9.91 -1.83
CA ALA A 94 -27.94 11.14 -2.52
C ALA A 94 -28.47 11.16 -3.97
N GLY A 95 -28.28 10.08 -4.73
CA GLY A 95 -28.77 9.99 -6.11
C GLY A 95 -30.29 10.12 -6.24
N LEU A 96 -31.05 9.50 -5.33
CA LEU A 96 -32.52 9.59 -5.29
C LEU A 96 -33.03 11.01 -4.98
N PHE A 97 -32.21 11.85 -4.36
CA PHE A 97 -32.50 13.25 -4.05
C PHE A 97 -31.75 14.24 -4.97
N HIS A 98 -31.28 13.77 -6.13
CA HIS A 98 -30.52 14.57 -7.13
C HIS A 98 -29.21 15.18 -6.59
N GLY A 99 -28.62 14.54 -5.59
CA GLY A 99 -27.34 14.92 -5.01
C GLY A 99 -26.15 14.41 -5.80
N PHE A 100 -25.01 15.06 -5.59
CA PHE A 100 -23.71 14.56 -6.03
C PHE A 100 -23.24 13.40 -5.14
N PRO A 101 -22.34 12.55 -5.65
CA PRO A 101 -21.68 11.53 -4.85
C PRO A 101 -21.02 12.13 -3.59
N VAL A 102 -21.10 11.40 -2.48
CA VAL A 102 -20.59 11.82 -1.16
C VAL A 102 -19.55 10.83 -0.63
N SER A 103 -18.56 11.38 0.08
CA SER A 103 -17.51 10.66 0.80
C SER A 103 -17.36 11.23 2.22
N GLY A 104 -16.45 10.64 3.00
CA GLY A 104 -15.94 11.23 4.24
C GLY A 104 -15.32 12.62 4.01
N SER A 105 -15.10 13.37 5.09
CA SER A 105 -14.53 14.72 4.98
C SER A 105 -13.50 14.95 6.07
N ALA A 106 -12.22 14.81 5.73
CA ALA A 106 -11.10 14.99 6.65
C ALA A 106 -11.18 16.34 7.40
N SER A 107 -11.43 17.43 6.65
CA SER A 107 -11.49 18.79 7.20
C SER A 107 -12.66 18.99 8.16
N ARG A 108 -13.87 18.54 7.81
CA ARG A 108 -15.04 18.68 8.69
C ARG A 108 -14.95 17.78 9.92
N THR A 109 -14.44 16.56 9.76
CA THR A 109 -14.21 15.63 10.87
C THR A 109 -13.16 16.18 11.84
N ALA A 110 -12.05 16.72 11.34
CA ALA A 110 -11.02 17.33 12.18
C ALA A 110 -11.57 18.52 12.97
N VAL A 111 -12.31 19.42 12.32
CA VAL A 111 -12.96 20.55 13.01
C VAL A 111 -13.95 20.05 14.06
N ALA A 112 -14.81 19.09 13.74
CA ALA A 112 -15.75 18.52 14.70
C ALA A 112 -15.02 17.89 15.91
N GLU A 113 -13.95 17.12 15.66
CA GLU A 113 -13.14 16.48 16.69
C GLU A 113 -12.49 17.52 17.62
N THR A 114 -11.86 18.56 17.08
CA THR A 114 -11.25 19.64 17.87
C THR A 114 -12.26 20.43 18.71
N ASN A 115 -13.53 20.45 18.31
CA ASN A 115 -14.64 21.04 19.07
C ASN A 115 -15.32 20.02 20.02
N GLY A 116 -14.72 18.85 20.23
CA GLY A 116 -15.20 17.87 21.20
C GLY A 116 -16.34 16.96 20.72
N ALA A 117 -16.54 16.81 19.40
CA ALA A 117 -17.55 15.90 18.86
C ALA A 117 -17.26 14.43 19.22
N ARG A 118 -18.21 13.80 19.93
CA ARG A 118 -18.11 12.40 20.39
C ARG A 118 -19.11 11.44 19.74
N THR A 119 -20.17 11.95 19.12
CA THR A 119 -21.26 11.11 18.59
C THR A 119 -21.60 11.48 17.15
N GLN A 120 -22.26 10.56 16.44
CA GLN A 120 -22.73 10.78 15.06
C GLN A 120 -23.80 11.89 14.95
N LEU A 121 -24.37 12.32 16.09
CA LEU A 121 -25.35 13.40 16.15
C LEU A 121 -24.79 14.72 15.59
N THR A 122 -23.46 14.92 15.60
CA THR A 122 -22.82 16.06 14.94
C THR A 122 -23.17 16.13 13.44
N GLY A 123 -23.22 15.00 12.74
CA GLY A 123 -23.61 14.95 11.34
C GLY A 123 -25.09 15.27 11.13
N VAL A 124 -25.96 14.76 12.02
CA VAL A 124 -27.42 15.00 11.99
C VAL A 124 -27.75 16.47 12.24
N ILE A 125 -27.12 17.09 13.24
CA ILE A 125 -27.29 18.52 13.51
C ILE A 125 -26.76 19.35 12.34
N GLY A 126 -25.62 18.95 11.76
CA GLY A 126 -25.07 19.59 10.57
C GLY A 126 -26.00 19.55 9.37
N SER A 127 -26.61 18.39 9.07
CA SER A 127 -27.56 18.27 7.97
C SER A 127 -28.86 19.04 8.23
N ALA A 128 -29.37 19.04 9.46
CA ALA A 128 -30.53 19.84 9.84
C ALA A 128 -30.27 21.36 9.70
N ALA A 129 -29.08 21.83 10.07
CA ALA A 129 -28.68 23.23 9.89
C ALA A 129 -28.58 23.61 8.40
N ILE A 130 -28.01 22.75 7.56
CA ILE A 130 -27.98 22.97 6.10
C ILE A 130 -29.39 23.05 5.54
N LEU A 131 -30.29 22.14 5.95
CA LEU A 131 -31.68 22.16 5.52
C LEU A 131 -32.40 23.45 5.94
N ALA A 132 -32.18 23.91 7.18
CA ALA A 132 -32.74 25.18 7.65
C ALA A 132 -32.24 26.37 6.82
N ILE A 133 -30.95 26.40 6.47
CA ILE A 133 -30.39 27.46 5.61
C ILE A 133 -31.04 27.43 4.22
N LEU A 134 -31.23 26.25 3.62
CA LEU A 134 -31.86 26.12 2.30
C LEU A 134 -33.32 26.59 2.27
N VAL A 135 -34.06 26.35 3.36
CA VAL A 135 -35.49 26.71 3.47
C VAL A 135 -35.68 28.18 3.86
N PHE A 136 -34.93 28.67 4.84
CA PHE A 136 -35.19 29.98 5.46
C PHE A 136 -34.21 31.08 5.03
N ALA A 137 -33.00 30.74 4.58
CA ALA A 137 -31.92 31.71 4.34
C ALA A 137 -31.46 31.79 2.87
N ASN A 138 -32.30 31.34 1.93
CA ASN A 138 -32.01 31.36 0.49
C ASN A 138 -31.64 32.78 -0.01
N ASP A 139 -32.42 33.79 0.36
CA ASP A 139 -32.19 35.18 -0.05
C ASP A 139 -30.89 35.73 0.54
N LEU A 140 -30.52 35.30 1.74
CA LEU A 140 -29.28 35.69 2.39
C LEU A 140 -28.07 35.10 1.68
N MET A 141 -28.16 33.85 1.23
CA MET A 141 -27.09 33.17 0.49
C MET A 141 -26.87 33.77 -0.90
N SER A 142 -27.88 34.41 -1.49
CA SER A 142 -27.75 35.05 -2.81
C SER A 142 -26.73 36.19 -2.84
N ASN A 143 -26.47 36.82 -1.68
CA ASN A 143 -25.49 37.88 -1.49
C ASN A 143 -24.09 37.37 -1.16
N LEU A 144 -23.86 36.06 -1.07
CA LEU A 144 -22.53 35.54 -0.78
C LEU A 144 -21.60 35.75 -1.99
N ALA A 145 -20.50 36.48 -1.81
CA ALA A 145 -19.54 36.71 -2.89
C ALA A 145 -18.80 35.41 -3.26
N ILE A 146 -18.66 35.13 -4.56
CA ILE A 146 -17.88 33.99 -5.06
C ILE A 146 -16.42 34.10 -4.62
N ALA A 147 -15.87 35.32 -4.52
CA ALA A 147 -14.53 35.57 -4.01
C ALA A 147 -14.33 35.02 -2.58
N THR A 148 -15.36 35.06 -1.74
CA THR A 148 -15.29 34.50 -0.37
C THR A 148 -15.22 32.98 -0.41
N LEU A 149 -15.99 32.34 -1.29
CA LEU A 149 -15.92 30.89 -1.48
C LEU A 149 -14.54 30.48 -2.01
N ALA A 150 -13.99 31.21 -2.98
CA ALA A 150 -12.65 30.97 -3.52
C ALA A 150 -11.57 31.09 -2.42
N ALA A 151 -11.62 32.14 -1.60
CA ALA A 151 -10.69 32.33 -0.49
C ALA A 151 -10.77 31.19 0.55
N ILE A 152 -11.98 30.70 0.85
CA ILE A 152 -12.19 29.56 1.75
C ILE A 152 -11.58 28.29 1.15
N LEU A 153 -11.78 28.02 -0.14
CA LEU A 153 -11.23 26.84 -0.81
C LEU A 153 -9.70 26.89 -0.86
N ILE A 154 -9.11 28.04 -1.19
CA ILE A 154 -7.64 28.24 -1.20
C ILE A 154 -7.07 28.04 0.21
N SER A 155 -7.71 28.62 1.23
CA SER A 155 -7.29 28.45 2.62
C SER A 155 -7.36 26.99 3.07
N ALA A 156 -8.41 26.26 2.70
CA ALA A 156 -8.53 24.83 3.00
C ALA A 156 -7.42 24.02 2.30
N ALA A 157 -7.08 24.35 1.05
CA ALA A 157 -6.01 23.68 0.32
C ALA A 157 -4.64 23.83 1.01
N PHE A 158 -4.31 25.02 1.52
CA PHE A 158 -3.08 25.24 2.28
C PHE A 158 -3.03 24.46 3.59
N VAL A 159 -4.17 24.34 4.29
CA VAL A 159 -4.26 23.55 5.52
C VAL A 159 -4.14 22.05 5.25
N LEU A 160 -4.62 21.58 4.10
CA LEU A 160 -4.58 20.17 3.72
C LEU A 160 -3.21 19.76 3.13
N ALA A 161 -2.41 20.71 2.66
CA ALA A 161 -1.11 20.45 2.07
C ALA A 161 -0.07 20.03 3.13
N ASP A 162 0.30 18.75 3.15
CA ASP A 162 1.28 18.18 4.06
C ASP A 162 2.71 18.21 3.49
N LEU A 163 3.27 19.43 3.39
CA LEU A 163 4.66 19.63 2.97
C LEU A 163 5.70 18.97 3.89
N PRO A 164 5.53 18.93 5.23
CA PRO A 164 6.44 18.22 6.11
C PRO A 164 6.60 16.74 5.76
N THR A 165 5.49 16.04 5.45
CA THR A 165 5.54 14.63 5.05
C THR A 165 6.30 14.45 3.73
N LEU A 166 6.12 15.33 2.74
CA LEU A 166 6.90 15.30 1.50
C LEU A 166 8.41 15.49 1.75
N ALA A 167 8.77 16.43 2.63
CA ALA A 167 10.16 16.67 3.00
C ALA A 167 10.79 15.49 3.76
N TRP A 168 10.00 14.78 4.57
CA TRP A 168 10.42 13.55 5.24
C TRP A 168 10.60 12.40 4.25
N LEU A 169 9.66 12.19 3.31
CA LEU A 169 9.77 11.18 2.26
C LEU A 169 11.02 11.36 1.41
N ALA A 170 11.43 12.61 1.14
CA ALA A 170 12.67 12.90 0.42
C ALA A 170 13.93 12.34 1.09
N LYS A 171 13.91 12.14 2.41
CA LYS A 171 15.02 11.56 3.19
C LYS A 171 14.92 10.04 3.30
N VAL A 172 13.70 9.49 3.30
CA VAL A 172 13.45 8.07 3.57
C VAL A 172 13.41 7.23 2.29
N SER A 173 12.65 7.67 1.28
CA SER A 173 12.42 6.89 0.06
C SER A 173 12.21 7.82 -1.14
N ARG A 174 13.24 7.88 -2.02
CA ARG A 174 13.16 8.64 -3.27
C ARG A 174 12.04 8.14 -4.19
N VAL A 175 11.74 6.84 -4.13
CA VAL A 175 10.66 6.24 -4.92
C VAL A 175 9.30 6.72 -4.42
N GLU A 176 9.06 6.69 -3.11
CA GLU A 176 7.79 7.16 -2.54
C GLU A 176 7.59 8.66 -2.76
N LEU A 177 8.66 9.46 -2.65
CA LEU A 177 8.61 10.87 -3.02
C LEU A 177 8.22 11.04 -4.51
N ALA A 178 8.86 10.30 -5.41
CA ALA A 178 8.56 10.37 -6.84
C ALA A 178 7.10 9.97 -7.14
N LEU A 179 6.61 8.89 -6.52
CA LEU A 179 5.22 8.45 -6.64
C LEU A 179 4.24 9.52 -6.14
N SER A 180 4.55 10.16 -5.01
CA SER A 180 3.74 11.23 -4.45
C SER A 180 3.69 12.45 -5.38
N LEU A 181 4.85 12.92 -5.87
CA LEU A 181 4.93 14.06 -6.79
C LEU A 181 4.23 13.79 -8.12
N VAL A 182 4.46 12.62 -8.72
CA VAL A 182 3.79 12.20 -9.97
C VAL A 182 2.29 12.12 -9.77
N THR A 183 1.83 11.61 -8.62
CA THR A 183 0.40 11.57 -8.29
C THR A 183 -0.17 12.98 -8.12
N THR A 184 0.50 13.87 -7.39
CA THR A 184 0.05 15.27 -7.21
C THR A 184 -0.05 16.01 -8.54
N ILE A 185 0.98 15.92 -9.37
CA ILE A 185 1.00 16.56 -10.70
C ILE A 185 -0.05 15.91 -11.61
N GLY A 186 -0.16 14.57 -11.57
CA GLY A 186 -1.14 13.81 -12.33
C GLY A 186 -2.57 14.21 -12.01
N VAL A 187 -2.93 14.33 -10.74
CA VAL A 187 -4.26 14.81 -10.31
C VAL A 187 -4.48 16.27 -10.71
N ALA A 188 -3.47 17.14 -10.55
CA ALA A 188 -3.59 18.55 -10.90
C ALA A 188 -3.81 18.79 -12.40
N TRP A 189 -3.19 17.99 -13.28
CA TRP A 189 -3.31 18.15 -14.73
C TRP A 189 -4.39 17.29 -15.38
N LEU A 190 -4.54 16.03 -14.96
CA LEU A 190 -5.49 15.09 -15.58
C LEU A 190 -6.86 15.09 -14.90
N GLY A 191 -6.99 15.77 -13.76
CA GLY A 191 -8.17 15.76 -12.90
C GLY A 191 -8.16 14.58 -11.91
N PRO A 192 -9.04 14.61 -10.90
CA PRO A 192 -9.03 13.67 -9.78
C PRO A 192 -9.28 12.22 -10.21
N MET A 193 -10.22 11.99 -11.14
CA MET A 193 -10.57 10.65 -11.59
C MET A 193 -9.42 9.94 -12.32
N ARG A 194 -8.84 10.61 -13.33
CA ARG A 194 -7.71 10.06 -14.10
C ARG A 194 -6.45 10.01 -13.26
N GLY A 195 -6.19 11.04 -12.46
CA GLY A 195 -5.05 11.09 -11.55
C GLY A 195 -5.08 9.96 -10.51
N LEU A 196 -6.25 9.64 -9.94
CA LEU A 196 -6.41 8.49 -9.06
C LEU A 196 -6.09 7.17 -9.77
N GLY A 197 -6.57 6.99 -11.00
CA GLY A 197 -6.24 5.81 -11.80
C GLY A 197 -4.74 5.63 -12.01
N VAL A 198 -4.03 6.73 -12.33
CA VAL A 198 -2.56 6.74 -12.44
C VAL A 198 -1.90 6.40 -11.10
N ALA A 199 -2.36 6.98 -10.00
CA ALA A 199 -1.81 6.72 -8.66
C ALA A 199 -1.94 5.25 -8.25
N VAL A 200 -3.11 4.66 -8.47
CA VAL A 200 -3.38 3.25 -8.18
C VAL A 200 -2.50 2.35 -9.06
N ALA A 201 -2.44 2.63 -10.37
CA ALA A 201 -1.61 1.87 -11.29
C ALA A 201 -0.12 1.90 -10.89
N LEU A 202 0.41 3.09 -10.60
CA LEU A 202 1.80 3.25 -10.14
C LEU A 202 2.06 2.53 -8.81
N SER A 203 1.11 2.57 -7.88
CA SER A 203 1.22 1.85 -6.61
C SER A 203 1.27 0.32 -6.81
N VAL A 204 0.43 -0.21 -7.71
CA VAL A 204 0.45 -1.63 -8.07
C VAL A 204 1.76 -2.01 -8.76
N ILE A 205 2.24 -1.19 -9.71
CA ILE A 205 3.52 -1.42 -10.40
C ILE A 205 4.68 -1.42 -9.39
N ASP A 206 4.71 -0.46 -8.46
CA ASP A 206 5.75 -0.38 -7.45
C ASP A 206 5.71 -1.57 -6.46
N PHE A 207 4.51 -2.02 -6.08
CA PHE A 207 4.32 -3.25 -5.32
C PHE A 207 4.85 -4.48 -6.09
N LEU A 208 4.48 -4.65 -7.36
CA LEU A 208 4.94 -5.74 -8.20
C LEU A 208 6.47 -5.72 -8.37
N ARG A 209 7.05 -4.54 -8.61
CA ARG A 209 8.50 -4.36 -8.72
C ARG A 209 9.24 -4.84 -7.48
N ARG A 210 8.73 -4.51 -6.28
CA ARG A 210 9.30 -5.00 -5.01
C ARG A 210 9.19 -6.51 -4.85
N ALA A 211 8.07 -7.09 -5.27
CA ALA A 211 7.86 -8.53 -5.21
C ALA A 211 8.70 -9.32 -6.24
N TRP A 212 9.01 -8.72 -7.39
CA TRP A 212 9.81 -9.33 -8.47
C TRP A 212 11.30 -9.38 -8.14
N ARG A 213 11.83 -8.39 -7.42
CA ARG A 213 13.23 -8.30 -7.01
C ARG A 213 13.35 -8.12 -5.50
N PRO A 214 12.99 -9.16 -4.73
CA PRO A 214 13.14 -9.14 -3.29
C PRO A 214 14.62 -9.18 -2.91
N HIS A 215 14.91 -8.89 -1.63
CA HIS A 215 16.27 -8.98 -1.12
C HIS A 215 16.77 -10.43 -1.15
N SER A 216 17.96 -10.63 -1.69
CA SER A 216 18.73 -11.87 -1.62
C SER A 216 20.02 -11.63 -0.84
N ALA A 217 20.54 -12.66 -0.18
CA ALA A 217 21.79 -12.55 0.55
C ALA A 217 22.57 -13.87 0.56
N VAL A 218 23.89 -13.78 0.37
CA VAL A 218 24.82 -14.84 0.76
C VAL A 218 25.16 -14.63 2.24
N LEU A 219 25.00 -15.68 3.03
CA LEU A 219 25.20 -15.63 4.47
C LEU A 219 26.58 -16.21 4.85
N GLY A 220 27.28 -15.51 5.74
CA GLY A 220 28.51 -15.95 6.36
C GLY A 220 28.39 -16.09 7.88
N ARG A 221 29.42 -16.62 8.52
CA ARG A 221 29.51 -16.71 9.99
C ARG A 221 30.48 -15.66 10.51
N ILE A 222 30.08 -14.94 11.56
CA ILE A 222 30.98 -14.03 12.27
C ILE A 222 31.59 -14.79 13.45
N ILE A 223 32.91 -14.68 13.64
CA ILE A 223 33.63 -15.32 14.75
C ILE A 223 33.07 -14.78 16.07
N ASN A 224 32.83 -15.66 17.06
CA ASN A 224 32.23 -15.33 18.36
C ASN A 224 30.80 -14.76 18.31
N ARG A 225 30.07 -14.91 17.19
CA ARG A 225 28.67 -14.50 17.08
C ARG A 225 27.82 -15.61 16.48
N LYS A 226 26.84 -16.07 17.25
CA LYS A 226 25.91 -17.11 16.80
C LYS A 226 25.09 -16.65 15.59
N GLY A 227 24.70 -17.62 14.76
CA GLY A 227 23.88 -17.41 13.58
C GLY A 227 24.68 -17.11 12.30
N TYR A 228 23.95 -16.96 11.21
CA TYR A 228 24.49 -16.64 9.89
C TYR A 228 23.99 -15.27 9.45
N HIS A 229 24.88 -14.46 8.92
CA HIS A 229 24.68 -13.02 8.71
C HIS A 229 24.92 -12.64 7.27
N ASP A 230 24.15 -11.67 6.78
CA ASP A 230 24.26 -11.13 5.42
C ASP A 230 25.64 -10.51 5.20
N LEU A 231 26.38 -11.04 4.23
CA LEU A 231 27.74 -10.61 3.89
C LEU A 231 27.79 -9.14 3.45
N ALA A 232 26.73 -8.62 2.80
CA ALA A 232 26.69 -7.23 2.37
C ALA A 232 26.63 -6.24 3.55
N ARG A 233 26.10 -6.69 4.70
CA ARG A 233 26.04 -5.89 5.94
C ARG A 233 27.19 -6.20 6.89
N HIS A 234 27.77 -7.39 6.78
CA HIS A 234 28.87 -7.88 7.61
C HIS A 234 30.00 -8.42 6.73
N PRO A 235 30.85 -7.55 6.16
CA PRO A 235 31.98 -7.97 5.31
C PRO A 235 33.03 -8.80 6.06
N ASP A 236 33.01 -8.76 7.39
CA ASP A 236 33.83 -9.56 8.31
C ASP A 236 33.35 -11.00 8.48
N ALA A 237 32.18 -11.36 7.91
CA ALA A 237 31.64 -12.71 7.98
C ALA A 237 32.45 -13.68 7.11
N VAL A 238 32.83 -14.82 7.69
CA VAL A 238 33.58 -15.89 7.04
C VAL A 238 32.63 -16.84 6.33
N LEU A 239 32.90 -17.10 5.05
CA LEU A 239 32.15 -18.05 4.25
C LEU A 239 32.73 -19.47 4.42
N ALA A 240 31.87 -20.49 4.34
CA ALA A 240 32.31 -21.88 4.38
C ALA A 240 32.96 -22.27 3.04
N PRO A 241 34.18 -22.84 3.02
CA PRO A 241 34.86 -23.20 1.77
C PRO A 241 34.04 -24.20 0.95
N GLY A 242 33.84 -23.92 -0.33
CA GLY A 242 33.11 -24.80 -1.27
C GLY A 242 31.60 -24.89 -1.03
N LEU A 243 31.02 -23.97 -0.23
CA LEU A 243 29.58 -23.90 0.03
C LEU A 243 29.06 -22.47 -0.14
N VAL A 244 27.85 -22.35 -0.69
CA VAL A 244 27.09 -21.10 -0.71
C VAL A 244 25.87 -21.25 0.18
N LEU A 245 25.79 -20.49 1.27
CA LEU A 245 24.59 -20.39 2.09
C LEU A 245 23.79 -19.19 1.60
N PHE A 246 22.67 -19.44 0.93
CA PHE A 246 21.89 -18.43 0.23
C PHE A 246 20.51 -18.24 0.87
N ARG A 247 20.07 -16.99 1.01
CA ARG A 247 18.74 -16.63 1.51
C ARG A 247 18.02 -15.75 0.50
N PHE A 248 16.74 -16.03 0.28
CA PHE A 248 15.85 -15.26 -0.58
C PHE A 248 14.63 -14.82 0.23
N ASP A 249 14.44 -13.51 0.39
CA ASP A 249 13.51 -12.94 1.37
C ASP A 249 12.08 -12.77 0.78
N ALA A 250 11.55 -13.80 0.10
CA ALA A 250 10.21 -13.76 -0.52
C ALA A 250 9.63 -15.15 -0.85
N PRO A 251 8.29 -15.27 -1.02
CA PRO A 251 7.69 -16.43 -1.69
C PRO A 251 8.20 -16.52 -3.14
N LEU A 252 8.24 -17.74 -3.66
CA LEU A 252 8.62 -18.00 -5.05
C LEU A 252 7.38 -18.09 -5.92
N PHE A 253 7.31 -17.27 -6.95
CA PHE A 253 6.20 -17.27 -7.91
C PHE A 253 6.71 -16.94 -9.30
N PHE A 254 5.85 -17.09 -10.31
CA PHE A 254 6.22 -16.99 -11.73
C PHE A 254 7.09 -15.77 -12.07
N ALA A 255 6.88 -14.65 -11.38
CA ALA A 255 7.52 -13.40 -11.76
C ALA A 255 8.92 -13.17 -11.13
N ASN A 256 9.27 -13.90 -10.07
CA ASN A 256 10.58 -13.78 -9.41
C ASN A 256 11.42 -15.06 -9.48
N ALA A 257 10.87 -16.17 -9.98
CA ALA A 257 11.57 -17.45 -10.07
C ALA A 257 12.85 -17.40 -10.93
N ASP A 258 12.80 -16.72 -12.08
CA ASP A 258 13.98 -16.51 -12.92
C ASP A 258 15.07 -15.71 -12.20
N HIS A 259 14.66 -14.66 -11.49
CA HIS A 259 15.57 -13.83 -10.72
C HIS A 259 16.21 -14.63 -9.58
N PHE A 260 15.43 -15.43 -8.85
CA PHE A 260 15.95 -16.36 -7.84
C PHE A 260 17.02 -17.29 -8.40
N ALA A 261 16.77 -17.91 -9.55
CA ALA A 261 17.73 -18.79 -10.19
C ALA A 261 18.98 -18.04 -10.67
N GLN A 262 18.84 -16.82 -11.21
CA GLN A 262 19.96 -15.96 -11.60
C GLN A 262 20.82 -15.58 -10.40
N GLU A 263 20.22 -15.23 -9.26
CA GLU A 263 20.93 -14.86 -8.03
C GLU A 263 21.70 -16.04 -7.45
N ILE A 264 21.14 -17.27 -7.50
CA ILE A 264 21.88 -18.47 -7.09
C ILE A 264 23.08 -18.71 -8.02
N ARG A 265 22.90 -18.58 -9.34
CA ARG A 265 24.01 -18.72 -10.29
C ARG A 265 25.11 -17.70 -10.03
N ALA A 266 24.74 -16.43 -9.88
CA ALA A 266 25.67 -15.36 -9.55
C ALA A 266 26.42 -15.64 -8.23
N ALA A 267 25.71 -16.09 -7.19
CA ALA A 267 26.32 -16.44 -5.91
C ALA A 267 27.29 -17.62 -5.98
N ILE A 268 27.10 -18.55 -6.92
CA ILE A 268 28.04 -19.66 -7.18
C ILE A 268 29.24 -19.15 -7.98
N ASP A 269 29.00 -18.36 -9.03
CA ASP A 269 30.03 -17.93 -9.98
C ASP A 269 30.96 -16.84 -9.40
N ASP A 270 30.48 -16.06 -8.42
CA ASP A 270 31.29 -15.09 -7.66
C ASP A 270 32.30 -15.75 -6.71
N ARG A 271 32.24 -17.07 -6.52
CA ARG A 271 33.13 -17.79 -5.59
C ARG A 271 34.40 -18.24 -6.33
N PRO A 272 35.59 -17.97 -5.77
CA PRO A 272 36.85 -18.34 -6.43
C PRO A 272 37.14 -19.84 -6.35
N GLU A 273 36.61 -20.53 -5.33
CA GLU A 273 36.69 -21.98 -5.21
C GLU A 273 35.49 -22.72 -5.82
N PRO A 274 35.66 -23.97 -6.32
CA PRO A 274 34.55 -24.77 -6.82
C PRO A 274 33.54 -25.06 -5.71
N ILE A 275 32.28 -24.74 -5.98
CA ILE A 275 31.17 -24.99 -5.06
C ILE A 275 30.71 -26.44 -5.19
N ARG A 276 30.50 -27.08 -4.04
CA ARG A 276 29.93 -28.42 -3.94
C ARG A 276 28.49 -28.37 -3.49
N TRP A 277 28.16 -27.50 -2.53
CA TRP A 277 26.84 -27.41 -1.92
C TRP A 277 26.30 -25.98 -1.98
N VAL A 278 25.02 -25.87 -2.32
CA VAL A 278 24.24 -24.65 -2.12
C VAL A 278 23.21 -24.95 -1.04
N VAL A 279 23.29 -24.28 0.09
CA VAL A 279 22.29 -24.37 1.15
C VAL A 279 21.33 -23.20 1.01
N LEU A 280 20.09 -23.49 0.64
CA LEU A 280 19.00 -22.52 0.61
C LEU A 280 18.37 -22.40 2.01
N ALA A 281 18.54 -21.24 2.64
CA ALA A 281 17.80 -20.86 3.83
C ALA A 281 16.36 -20.46 3.43
N ALA A 282 15.45 -21.43 3.48
CA ALA A 282 14.09 -21.32 2.97
C ALA A 282 13.07 -20.81 4.00
N GLU A 283 13.51 -20.39 5.18
CA GLU A 283 12.63 -19.81 6.21
C GLU A 283 11.74 -18.68 5.68
N PRO A 284 12.24 -17.72 4.87
CA PRO A 284 11.42 -16.62 4.34
C PRO A 284 10.54 -17.04 3.16
N ILE A 285 10.78 -18.22 2.56
CA ILE A 285 10.00 -18.72 1.42
C ILE A 285 8.71 -19.32 1.99
N THR A 286 7.64 -18.52 1.93
CA THR A 286 6.34 -18.87 2.53
C THR A 286 5.40 -19.61 1.60
N ASP A 287 5.61 -19.52 0.28
CA ASP A 287 4.79 -20.16 -0.73
C ASP A 287 5.61 -20.41 -2.01
N ILE A 288 5.17 -21.38 -2.81
CA ILE A 288 5.71 -21.66 -4.15
C ILE A 288 4.55 -21.93 -5.12
N ASP A 289 4.55 -21.32 -6.30
CA ASP A 289 3.58 -21.63 -7.37
C ASP A 289 4.12 -22.67 -8.37
N THR A 290 3.27 -23.10 -9.31
CA THR A 290 3.60 -24.14 -10.30
C THR A 290 4.73 -23.72 -11.24
N THR A 291 4.74 -22.47 -11.69
CA THR A 291 5.76 -21.96 -12.62
C THR A 291 7.12 -21.83 -11.93
N ALA A 292 7.14 -21.34 -10.69
CA ALA A 292 8.34 -21.29 -9.88
C ALA A 292 8.89 -22.69 -9.55
N ALA A 293 8.01 -23.66 -9.36
CA ALA A 293 8.37 -25.06 -9.18
C ALA A 293 9.06 -25.65 -10.43
N GLU A 294 8.52 -25.42 -11.64
CA GLU A 294 9.16 -25.83 -12.89
C GLU A 294 10.56 -25.21 -13.07
N MET A 295 10.69 -23.93 -12.74
CA MET A 295 11.98 -23.23 -12.75
C MET A 295 12.97 -23.79 -11.72
N LEU A 296 12.50 -24.12 -10.51
CA LEU A 296 13.31 -24.79 -9.50
C LEU A 296 13.77 -26.17 -9.98
N GLY A 297 12.91 -26.90 -10.68
CA GLY A 297 13.27 -28.16 -11.32
C GLY A 297 14.38 -28.00 -12.34
N SER A 298 14.28 -26.99 -13.21
CA SER A 298 15.34 -26.69 -14.19
C SER A 298 16.65 -26.28 -13.54
N LEU A 299 16.57 -25.52 -12.44
CA LEU A 299 17.74 -25.15 -11.64
C LEU A 299 18.40 -26.39 -10.99
N LEU A 300 17.60 -27.33 -10.47
CA LEU A 300 18.13 -28.59 -9.93
C LEU A 300 18.92 -29.37 -10.99
N ASP A 301 18.37 -29.52 -12.20
CA ASP A 301 19.06 -30.22 -13.31
C ASP A 301 20.38 -29.53 -13.69
N GLU A 302 20.39 -28.20 -13.70
CA GLU A 302 21.59 -27.42 -13.96
C GLU A 302 22.65 -27.61 -12.87
N LEU A 303 22.25 -27.54 -11.60
CA LEU A 303 23.15 -27.74 -10.47
C LEU A 303 23.72 -29.16 -10.45
N ASP A 304 22.90 -30.17 -10.73
CA ASP A 304 23.34 -31.56 -10.85
C ASP A 304 24.36 -31.73 -11.98
N SER A 305 24.17 -31.07 -13.13
CA SER A 305 25.14 -31.08 -14.25
C SER A 305 26.49 -30.45 -13.87
N ARG A 306 26.49 -29.53 -12.90
CA ARG A 306 27.69 -28.89 -12.33
C ARG A 306 28.26 -29.67 -11.13
N SER A 307 27.70 -30.82 -10.77
CA SER A 307 28.01 -31.57 -9.55
C SER A 307 27.85 -30.75 -8.28
N VAL A 308 26.89 -29.83 -8.27
CA VAL A 308 26.51 -28.98 -7.13
C VAL A 308 25.22 -29.52 -6.51
N THR A 309 25.24 -29.88 -5.24
CA THR A 309 24.04 -30.34 -4.53
C THR A 309 23.27 -29.15 -3.94
N LEU A 310 21.98 -29.03 -4.28
CA LEU A 310 21.08 -28.10 -3.61
C LEU A 310 20.50 -28.74 -2.34
N VAL A 311 20.73 -28.07 -1.22
CA VAL A 311 20.25 -28.45 0.11
C VAL A 311 19.32 -27.37 0.61
N VAL A 312 18.21 -27.73 1.25
CA VAL A 312 17.25 -26.76 1.78
C VAL A 312 17.18 -26.86 3.30
N ALA A 313 17.28 -25.73 3.97
CA ALA A 313 17.12 -25.59 5.41
C ALA A 313 15.86 -24.78 5.74
N GLU A 314 15.17 -25.15 6.83
CA GLU A 314 14.07 -24.36 7.43
C GLU A 314 12.84 -24.18 6.51
N MET A 315 12.62 -25.11 5.60
CA MET A 315 11.45 -25.10 4.71
C MET A 315 10.14 -25.20 5.50
N LYS A 316 9.19 -24.30 5.23
CA LYS A 316 7.86 -24.34 5.84
C LYS A 316 7.05 -25.53 5.34
N GLY A 317 6.23 -26.12 6.22
CA GLY A 317 5.40 -27.30 5.90
C GLY A 317 4.53 -27.13 4.66
N ARG A 318 3.84 -25.98 4.53
CA ARG A 318 3.02 -25.66 3.35
C ARG A 318 3.82 -25.70 2.03
N VAL A 319 5.07 -25.24 2.04
CA VAL A 319 5.94 -25.27 0.86
C VAL A 319 6.37 -26.70 0.55
N LYS A 320 6.70 -27.49 1.58
CA LYS A 320 7.01 -28.92 1.43
C LYS A 320 5.84 -29.69 0.81
N ASP A 321 4.63 -29.43 1.26
CA ASP A 321 3.41 -30.06 0.73
C ASP A 321 3.19 -29.70 -0.74
N ARG A 322 3.42 -28.44 -1.14
CA ARG A 322 3.35 -28.03 -2.54
C ARG A 322 4.42 -28.67 -3.41
N LEU A 323 5.68 -28.73 -2.95
CA LEU A 323 6.75 -29.39 -3.69
C LEU A 323 6.49 -30.89 -3.90
N ARG A 324 5.82 -31.55 -2.94
CA ARG A 324 5.36 -32.94 -3.10
C ARG A 324 4.30 -33.05 -4.20
N LEU A 325 3.30 -32.16 -4.19
CA LEU A 325 2.28 -32.13 -5.24
C LEU A 325 2.86 -31.85 -6.63
N TYR A 326 3.95 -31.08 -6.71
CA TYR A 326 4.64 -30.77 -7.96
C TYR A 326 5.69 -31.82 -8.36
N GLY A 327 5.87 -32.89 -7.58
CA GLY A 327 6.85 -33.96 -7.88
C GLY A 327 8.32 -33.55 -7.72
N LEU A 328 8.60 -32.44 -7.03
CA LEU A 328 9.96 -31.91 -6.81
C LEU A 328 10.57 -32.33 -5.47
N ALA A 329 9.74 -32.69 -4.50
CA ALA A 329 10.24 -33.13 -3.19
C ALA A 329 11.16 -34.35 -3.31
N ASP A 330 10.81 -35.30 -4.18
CA ASP A 330 11.61 -36.50 -4.42
C ASP A 330 12.92 -36.21 -5.16
N ARG A 331 12.93 -35.17 -6.01
CA ARG A 331 14.13 -34.72 -6.73
C ARG A 331 15.15 -34.06 -5.82
N ILE A 332 14.69 -33.21 -4.89
CA ILE A 332 15.55 -32.62 -3.86
C ILE A 332 16.04 -33.72 -2.91
N GLY A 333 15.17 -34.68 -2.60
CA GLY A 333 15.43 -35.80 -1.70
C GLY A 333 15.28 -35.41 -0.24
N GLU A 334 14.69 -36.29 0.58
CA GLU A 334 14.48 -36.01 2.01
C GLU A 334 15.79 -35.83 2.78
N GLN A 335 16.89 -36.43 2.31
CA GLN A 335 18.23 -36.27 2.85
C GLN A 335 18.81 -34.85 2.68
N SER A 336 18.28 -34.07 1.73
CA SER A 336 18.70 -32.70 1.46
C SER A 336 17.80 -31.67 2.14
N LEU A 337 16.84 -32.12 2.97
CA LEU A 337 15.91 -31.27 3.72
C LEU A 337 16.28 -31.26 5.20
N TYR A 338 16.74 -30.10 5.69
CA TYR A 338 17.18 -29.94 7.08
C TYR A 338 16.24 -29.03 7.88
N PRO A 339 15.98 -29.33 9.16
CA PRO A 339 15.11 -28.52 9.99
C PRO A 339 15.70 -27.16 10.36
N THR A 340 17.04 -27.03 10.39
CA THR A 340 17.74 -25.78 10.71
C THR A 340 18.96 -25.57 9.80
N ILE A 341 19.37 -24.31 9.61
CA ILE A 341 20.62 -24.00 8.90
C ILE A 341 21.82 -24.67 9.60
N GLY A 342 21.84 -24.67 10.94
CA GLY A 342 22.89 -25.31 11.73
C GLY A 342 23.05 -26.79 11.42
N SER A 343 21.95 -27.53 11.29
CA SER A 343 21.99 -28.95 10.92
C SER A 343 22.48 -29.20 9.50
N ALA A 344 22.10 -28.35 8.54
CA ALA A 344 22.59 -28.44 7.16
C ALA A 344 24.12 -28.19 7.10
N MET A 345 24.59 -27.17 7.81
CA MET A 345 26.00 -26.82 7.87
C MET A 345 26.83 -27.91 8.56
N LYS A 346 26.33 -28.50 9.66
CA LYS A 346 26.99 -29.64 10.31
C LYS A 346 27.11 -30.84 9.37
N ALA A 347 26.06 -31.14 8.61
CA ALA A 347 26.09 -32.21 7.63
C ALA A 347 27.11 -31.94 6.51
N TYR A 348 27.21 -30.70 6.03
CA TYR A 348 28.21 -30.30 5.04
C TYR A 348 29.64 -30.53 5.56
N TYR A 349 29.98 -29.97 6.73
CA TYR A 349 31.32 -30.10 7.32
C TYR A 349 31.73 -31.57 7.51
N HIS A 350 30.79 -32.40 7.98
CA HIS A 350 31.00 -33.85 8.10
C HIS A 350 31.25 -34.52 6.73
N ALA A 351 30.46 -34.18 5.71
CA ALA A 351 30.59 -34.74 4.36
C ALA A 351 31.94 -34.40 3.70
N VAL A 352 32.51 -33.22 4.02
CA VAL A 352 33.76 -32.74 3.41
C VAL A 352 35.00 -32.95 4.28
N GLY A 353 34.85 -33.55 5.46
CA GLY A 353 35.95 -33.85 6.38
C GLY A 353 36.61 -32.61 7.00
N LEU A 354 35.89 -31.48 7.08
CA LEU A 354 36.39 -30.24 7.67
C LEU A 354 35.86 -30.07 9.10
N ALA A 355 36.66 -29.47 9.98
CA ALA A 355 36.20 -29.10 11.32
C ALA A 355 35.08 -28.06 11.22
N ASN A 356 33.99 -28.29 11.95
CA ASN A 356 32.86 -27.37 11.98
C ASN A 356 33.17 -26.23 12.98
N PRO A 357 33.31 -24.97 12.53
CA PRO A 357 33.60 -23.84 13.41
C PRO A 357 32.52 -23.60 14.48
N ALA A 358 31.32 -24.14 14.27
CA ALA A 358 30.24 -24.05 15.25
C ALA A 358 30.44 -24.91 16.49
N ASP A 359 31.24 -25.97 16.40
CA ASP A 359 31.54 -26.84 17.54
C ASP A 359 32.58 -26.18 18.47
N ASP A 360 33.46 -25.33 17.95
CA ASP A 360 34.43 -24.55 18.75
C ASP A 360 33.75 -23.42 19.54
N ASP A 361 32.74 -22.76 18.99
CA ASP A 361 31.94 -21.73 19.69
C ASP A 361 31.01 -22.31 20.78
N ALA A 362 30.84 -23.64 20.83
CA ALA A 362 30.17 -24.33 21.94
C ALA A 362 31.11 -24.59 23.12
N VAL A 363 32.43 -24.40 22.92
CA VAL A 363 33.50 -24.55 23.91
C VAL A 363 34.13 -23.17 24.17
N GLY A 364 33.31 -22.21 24.57
CA GLY A 364 33.73 -20.93 25.14
C GLY A 364 33.14 -20.79 26.57
N PRO A 365 33.82 -20.07 27.48
CA PRO A 365 33.85 -20.30 28.93
C PRO A 365 32.49 -20.36 29.66
#